data_AF-A0A8I7BB35-F1
#
_entry.id   AF-A0A8I7BB35-F1
#
_cell.length_a   1.000
_cell.length_b   1.000
_cell.length_c   1.000
_cell.angle_alpha   90.00
_cell.angle_beta   90.00
_cell.angle_gamma   90.00
#
_symmetry.space_group_name_H-M   'P 1'
#
loop_
_entity.id
_entity.type
_entity.pdbx_description
1 polymer ?
#
loop_
_entity_poly.entity_id
_entity_poly.type
_entity_poly.pdbx_seq_one_letter_code
_entity_poly.pdbx_strand_id
1 'polypeptide(L)'
;MVMETKNRKAAFVFPRCLRVRAALSRRRHRHGRKHRPASRPAGWRDWAALPGTVLRAILERFQTDLLRGTGPGLACASWRRAAVDDPLLWRRIDLASDEDMQRDAPAGWQAMARAAVDRSAGRCESFRGRADGEFLVYLADRYVLI
;
A
#
# COMPACT_ATOMS: atom_id res chain seq x y z
N MET A 1 -15.38 -4.32 -43.57
CA MET A 1 -14.06 -4.64 -42.99
C MET A 1 -14.22 -4.52 -41.47
N VAL A 2 -14.45 -5.65 -40.79
CA VAL A 2 -14.76 -5.70 -39.36
C VAL A 2 -13.43 -5.67 -38.60
N MET A 3 -13.15 -4.59 -37.88
CA MET A 3 -11.97 -4.52 -37.00
C MET A 3 -12.32 -5.12 -35.65
N GLU A 4 -11.80 -6.32 -35.45
CA GLU A 4 -11.90 -7.10 -34.25
C GLU A 4 -11.11 -6.46 -33.11
N THR A 5 -11.81 -5.87 -32.14
CA THR A 5 -11.20 -5.31 -30.94
C THR A 5 -10.85 -6.43 -29.96
N LYS A 6 -9.58 -6.85 -29.98
CA LYS A 6 -9.01 -7.82 -29.03
C LYS A 6 -9.10 -7.29 -27.59
N ASN A 7 -10.10 -7.81 -26.88
CA ASN A 7 -10.28 -7.68 -25.43
C ASN A 7 -9.12 -8.37 -24.68
N ARG A 8 -8.11 -7.60 -24.26
CA ARG A 8 -7.06 -8.08 -23.37
C ARG A 8 -7.50 -7.88 -21.92
N LYS A 9 -8.05 -8.94 -21.33
CA LYS A 9 -8.34 -9.02 -19.89
C LYS A 9 -7.03 -8.87 -19.11
N ALA A 10 -6.81 -7.71 -18.48
CA ALA A 10 -5.80 -7.56 -17.46
C ALA A 10 -6.29 -8.28 -16.19
N ALA A 11 -5.77 -9.48 -15.97
CA ALA A 11 -5.98 -10.19 -14.71
C ALA A 11 -5.19 -9.46 -13.61
N PHE A 12 -5.88 -8.66 -12.81
CA PHE A 12 -5.37 -8.13 -11.56
C PHE A 12 -5.22 -9.28 -10.56
N VAL A 13 -4.03 -9.88 -10.51
CA VAL A 13 -3.68 -10.87 -9.50
C VAL A 13 -3.33 -10.12 -8.23
N PHE A 14 -4.31 -10.02 -7.33
CA PHE A 14 -4.06 -9.69 -5.93
C PHE A 14 -3.12 -10.75 -5.32
N PRO A 15 -2.03 -10.38 -4.64
CA PRO A 15 -1.31 -11.32 -3.81
C PRO A 15 -2.17 -11.69 -2.60
N ARG A 16 -2.90 -12.81 -2.69
CA ARG A 16 -3.55 -13.44 -1.54
C ARG A 16 -2.46 -14.03 -0.64
N CYS A 17 -2.11 -13.33 0.43
CA CYS A 17 -1.41 -13.96 1.57
C CYS A 17 -2.42 -14.78 2.38
N LEU A 18 -2.77 -15.99 1.92
CA LEU A 18 -3.42 -16.97 2.78
C LEU A 18 -2.36 -17.60 3.70
N ARG A 19 -2.49 -17.33 5.00
CA ARG A 19 -1.85 -18.11 6.06
C ARG A 19 -2.43 -19.52 6.04
N VAL A 20 -1.63 -20.51 5.64
CA VAL A 20 -1.86 -21.91 6.02
C VAL A 20 -0.78 -22.29 7.02
N ARG A 21 -1.19 -22.52 8.27
CA ARG A 21 -0.35 -23.17 9.28
C ARG A 21 -0.32 -24.66 8.97
N ALA A 22 0.85 -25.19 8.63
CA ALA A 22 1.13 -26.62 8.72
C ALA A 22 2.51 -26.79 9.36
N ALA A 23 2.51 -27.41 10.54
CA ALA A 23 3.70 -27.75 11.29
C ALA A 23 4.41 -28.93 10.63
N LEU A 24 5.62 -28.73 10.11
CA LEU A 24 6.59 -29.79 9.90
C LEU A 24 7.95 -29.37 10.45
N SER A 25 8.31 -30.06 11.51
CA SER A 25 9.60 -30.06 12.17
C SER A 25 10.70 -30.56 11.23
N ARG A 26 11.92 -30.07 11.47
CA ARG A 26 13.23 -30.55 10.96
C ARG A 26 13.64 -30.07 9.57
N ARG A 27 14.38 -28.95 9.56
CA ARG A 27 15.80 -28.91 9.19
C ARG A 27 16.39 -27.64 9.77
N ARG A 28 17.15 -27.77 10.87
CA ARG A 28 18.05 -26.71 11.35
C ARG A 28 19.16 -26.56 10.31
N HIS A 29 18.90 -25.78 9.26
CA HIS A 29 19.99 -25.19 8.51
C HIS A 29 20.70 -24.26 9.48
N ARG A 30 21.90 -24.68 9.91
CA ARG A 30 22.90 -23.82 10.52
C ARG A 30 23.00 -22.58 9.63
N HIS A 31 22.37 -21.51 10.08
CA HIS A 31 22.55 -20.21 9.48
C HIS A 31 24.01 -19.85 9.82
N GLY A 32 24.92 -20.15 8.90
CA GLY A 32 26.25 -19.55 8.91
C GLY A 32 26.04 -18.07 9.18
N ARG A 33 26.77 -17.53 10.17
CA ARG A 33 26.76 -16.11 10.49
C ARG A 33 26.90 -15.38 9.16
N LYS A 34 25.77 -14.83 8.64
CA LYS A 34 25.80 -14.00 7.44
C LYS A 34 26.74 -12.89 7.83
N HIS A 35 27.90 -12.86 7.16
CA HIS A 35 28.88 -11.82 7.32
C HIS A 35 28.11 -10.50 7.22
N ARG A 36 28.01 -9.78 8.35
CA ARG A 36 27.45 -8.43 8.33
C ARG A 36 28.31 -7.69 7.32
N PRO A 37 27.75 -7.17 6.21
CA PRO A 37 28.56 -6.43 5.27
C PRO A 37 29.28 -5.32 6.03
N ALA A 38 30.50 -5.02 5.60
CA ALA A 38 31.40 -4.06 6.23
C ALA A 38 30.61 -2.81 6.64
N SER A 39 30.90 -2.29 7.84
CA SER A 39 30.36 -1.03 8.34
C SER A 39 30.36 -0.01 7.21
N ARG A 40 29.16 0.45 6.81
CA ARG A 40 29.01 1.46 5.74
C ARG A 40 29.91 2.65 6.07
N PRO A 41 30.60 3.23 5.08
CA PRO A 41 31.50 4.36 5.32
C PRO A 41 30.75 5.47 6.07
N ALA A 42 31.45 6.14 7.00
CA ALA A 42 30.91 7.06 8.02
C ALA A 42 30.18 8.32 7.50
N GLY A 43 29.80 8.37 6.21
CA GLY A 43 29.00 9.44 5.60
C GLY A 43 27.72 8.97 4.93
N TRP A 44 27.42 7.66 4.86
CA TRP A 44 26.21 7.17 4.22
C TRP A 44 25.02 7.16 5.19
N ARG A 45 24.00 7.98 4.92
CA ARG A 45 22.71 7.91 5.65
C ARG A 45 22.00 6.60 5.33
N ASP A 46 21.64 5.86 6.36
CA ASP A 46 20.80 4.69 6.20
C ASP A 46 19.33 5.09 6.03
N TRP A 47 18.92 5.28 4.78
CA TRP A 47 17.53 5.60 4.43
C TRP A 47 16.53 4.54 4.91
N ALA A 48 16.98 3.31 5.17
CA ALA A 48 16.12 2.26 5.73
C ALA A 48 15.84 2.45 7.23
N ALA A 49 16.64 3.26 7.93
CA ALA A 49 16.57 3.51 9.38
C ALA A 49 16.09 4.94 9.72
N LEU A 50 15.36 5.60 8.81
CA LEU A 50 14.74 6.89 9.08
C LEU A 50 13.79 6.82 10.29
N PRO A 51 13.68 7.90 11.10
CA PRO A 51 12.61 8.02 12.07
C PRO A 51 11.24 7.85 11.40
N GLY A 52 10.32 7.14 12.06
CA GLY A 52 9.01 6.82 11.49
C GLY A 52 8.20 8.05 11.08
N THR A 53 8.36 9.18 11.79
CA THR A 53 7.71 10.47 11.45
C THR A 53 8.21 11.04 10.11
N VAL A 54 9.52 11.00 9.87
CA VAL A 54 10.14 11.46 8.62
C VAL A 54 9.73 10.53 7.47
N LEU A 55 9.78 9.22 7.70
CA LEU A 55 9.37 8.24 6.71
C LEU A 55 7.89 8.42 6.33
N ARG A 56 7.00 8.60 7.32
CA ARG A 56 5.59 8.89 7.09
C ARG A 56 5.40 10.14 6.22
N ALA A 57 6.04 11.25 6.57
CA ALA A 57 5.92 12.51 5.81
C ALA A 57 6.37 12.37 4.35
N ILE A 58 7.35 11.49 4.08
CA ILE A 58 7.74 11.13 2.72
C ILE A 58 6.62 10.32 2.05
N LEU A 59 6.16 9.25 2.71
CA LEU A 59 5.17 8.32 2.17
C LEU A 59 3.79 8.96 1.93
N GLU A 60 3.40 9.96 2.72
CA GLU A 60 2.16 10.72 2.56
C GLU A 60 2.03 11.34 1.15
N ARG A 61 3.16 11.67 0.51
CA ARG A 61 3.17 12.24 -0.84
C ARG A 61 2.96 11.22 -1.96
N PHE A 62 2.95 9.93 -1.64
CA PHE A 62 2.93 8.85 -2.62
C PHE A 62 1.81 7.85 -2.34
N GLN A 63 0.74 8.22 -1.63
CA GLN A 63 -0.33 7.29 -1.25
C GLN A 63 -0.91 6.53 -2.45
N THR A 64 -1.18 7.22 -3.56
CA THR A 64 -1.64 6.58 -4.81
C THR A 64 -0.63 5.55 -5.34
N ASP A 65 0.66 5.89 -5.37
CA ASP A 65 1.72 4.98 -5.84
C ASP A 65 1.96 3.80 -4.88
N LEU A 66 1.75 4.01 -3.58
CA LEU A 66 1.80 2.96 -2.57
C LEU A 66 0.69 1.94 -2.77
N LEU A 67 -0.52 2.39 -3.14
CA LEU A 67 -1.63 1.51 -3.46
C LEU A 67 -1.45 0.78 -4.80
N ARG A 68 -0.93 1.48 -5.82
CA ARG A 68 -0.60 0.90 -7.12
C ARG A 68 0.59 -0.05 -7.07
N GLY A 69 1.37 -0.01 -5.99
CA GLY A 69 2.58 -0.81 -5.83
C GLY A 69 3.72 -0.33 -6.74
N THR A 70 3.72 0.94 -7.14
CA THR A 70 4.69 1.57 -8.05
C THR A 70 5.62 2.55 -7.34
N GLY A 71 5.42 2.78 -6.03
CA GLY A 71 6.05 3.87 -5.28
C GLY A 71 7.14 3.48 -4.27
N PRO A 72 7.41 4.37 -3.30
CA PRO A 72 8.51 4.22 -2.33
C PRO A 72 8.40 2.97 -1.44
N GLY A 73 7.23 2.36 -1.33
CA GLY A 73 7.03 1.07 -0.65
C GLY A 73 7.83 -0.10 -1.25
N LEU A 74 8.39 0.04 -2.45
CA LEU A 74 9.27 -0.96 -3.06
C LEU A 74 10.75 -0.79 -2.68
N ALA A 75 11.16 0.35 -2.11
CA ALA A 75 12.57 0.67 -1.88
C ALA A 75 13.26 -0.32 -0.92
N CYS A 76 12.61 -0.63 0.20
CA CYS A 76 13.11 -1.62 1.17
C CYS A 76 12.01 -2.14 2.10
N ALA A 77 12.33 -3.16 2.90
CA ALA A 77 11.38 -3.80 3.81
C ALA A 77 10.86 -2.91 4.94
N SER A 78 11.64 -1.92 5.41
CA SER A 78 11.14 -0.97 6.42
C SER A 78 10.12 0.01 5.82
N TRP A 79 10.37 0.50 4.60
CA TRP A 79 9.46 1.40 3.89
C TRP A 79 8.16 0.68 3.50
N ARG A 80 8.25 -0.57 3.03
CA ARG A 80 7.07 -1.41 2.78
C ARG A 80 6.21 -1.57 4.03
N ARG A 81 6.83 -1.88 5.17
CA ARG A 81 6.12 -2.03 6.45
C ARG A 81 5.48 -0.73 6.88
N ALA A 82 6.19 0.39 6.81
CA ALA A 82 5.60 1.70 7.10
C ALA A 82 4.41 2.03 6.17
N ALA A 83 4.49 1.68 4.89
CA ALA A 83 3.39 1.90 3.96
C ALA A 83 2.15 1.05 4.25
N VAL A 84 2.31 -0.18 4.77
CA VAL A 84 1.21 -1.14 4.99
C VAL A 84 0.68 -1.10 6.41
N ASP A 85 1.57 -1.07 7.39
CA ASP A 85 1.28 -1.34 8.80
C ASP A 85 1.10 -0.05 9.62
N ASP A 86 1.36 1.13 9.04
CA ASP A 86 1.27 2.40 9.77
C ASP A 86 -0.08 3.11 9.53
N PRO A 87 -1.06 2.93 10.41
CA PRO A 87 -2.37 3.56 10.27
C PRO A 87 -2.36 5.10 10.34
N LEU A 88 -1.37 5.77 10.94
CA LEU A 88 -1.39 7.25 10.91
C LEU A 88 -0.95 7.80 9.54
N LEU A 89 -0.33 6.99 8.68
CA LEU A 89 -0.09 7.35 7.27
C LEU A 89 -1.41 7.44 6.50
N TRP A 90 -2.39 6.63 6.88
CA TRP A 90 -3.68 6.50 6.21
C TRP A 90 -4.80 7.27 6.88
N ARG A 91 -4.46 8.13 7.84
CA ARG A 91 -5.43 8.98 8.53
C ARG A 91 -5.94 10.11 7.65
N ARG A 92 -5.08 10.68 6.81
CA ARG A 92 -5.45 11.67 5.79
C ARG A 92 -5.15 11.05 4.43
N ILE A 93 -6.20 10.64 3.74
CA ILE A 93 -6.11 9.91 2.47
C ILE A 93 -6.24 10.93 1.33
N ASP A 94 -5.20 11.08 0.52
CA ASP A 94 -5.22 11.81 -0.74
C ASP A 94 -4.92 10.86 -1.91
N LEU A 95 -5.99 10.51 -2.61
CA LEU A 95 -5.98 9.73 -3.86
C LEU A 95 -6.46 10.57 -5.03
N ALA A 96 -6.45 11.90 -4.89
CA ALA A 96 -6.87 12.79 -5.94
C ALA A 96 -6.04 12.58 -7.21
N SER A 97 -6.72 12.51 -8.34
CA SER A 97 -6.12 12.41 -9.65
C SER A 97 -6.78 13.37 -10.61
N ASP A 98 -6.05 13.83 -11.63
CA ASP A 98 -6.63 14.64 -12.71
C ASP A 98 -7.76 13.88 -13.44
N GLU A 99 -7.79 12.55 -13.31
CA GLU A 99 -8.80 11.67 -13.88
C GLU A 99 -10.11 11.63 -13.06
N ASP A 100 -10.13 12.17 -11.85
CA ASP A 100 -11.32 12.11 -10.98
C ASP A 100 -12.51 12.88 -11.58
N MET A 101 -12.23 13.87 -12.41
CA MET A 101 -13.22 14.67 -13.15
C MET A 101 -13.73 13.96 -14.42
N GLN A 102 -13.11 12.85 -14.82
CA GLN A 102 -13.56 12.09 -15.98
C GLN A 102 -14.85 11.34 -15.65
N ARG A 103 -15.75 11.27 -16.64
CA ARG A 103 -17.03 10.54 -16.52
C ARG A 103 -16.78 9.07 -16.18
N ASP A 104 -15.84 8.46 -16.88
CA ASP A 104 -15.49 7.05 -16.72
C ASP A 104 -14.51 6.87 -15.56
N ALA A 105 -14.82 5.90 -14.70
CA ALA A 105 -13.99 5.61 -13.54
C ALA A 105 -12.74 4.82 -13.96
N PRO A 106 -11.55 5.16 -13.47
CA PRO A 106 -10.38 4.31 -13.63
C PRO A 106 -10.65 2.92 -13.07
N ALA A 107 -10.31 1.86 -13.80
CA ALA A 107 -10.52 0.50 -13.33
C ALA A 107 -9.85 0.28 -11.96
N GLY A 108 -10.61 -0.22 -10.98
CA GLY A 108 -10.08 -0.56 -9.66
C GLY A 108 -9.91 0.60 -8.67
N TRP A 109 -10.35 1.82 -8.99
CA TRP A 109 -10.27 2.97 -8.07
C TRP A 109 -10.92 2.68 -6.71
N GLN A 110 -12.06 1.99 -6.70
CA GLN A 110 -12.81 1.69 -5.47
C GLN A 110 -12.05 0.70 -4.58
N ALA A 111 -11.35 -0.28 -5.18
CA ALA A 111 -10.51 -1.21 -4.44
C ALA A 111 -9.32 -0.49 -3.79
N MET A 112 -8.72 0.48 -4.49
CA MET A 112 -7.67 1.33 -3.94
C MET A 112 -8.19 2.17 -2.76
N ALA A 113 -9.32 2.85 -2.94
CA ALA A 113 -9.93 3.68 -1.90
C ALA A 113 -10.26 2.85 -0.63
N ARG A 114 -10.88 1.68 -0.80
CA ARG A 114 -11.17 0.77 0.33
C ARG A 114 -9.89 0.29 1.02
N ALA A 115 -8.86 -0.07 0.26
CA ALA A 115 -7.59 -0.48 0.83
C ALA A 115 -6.89 0.65 1.62
N ALA A 116 -7.07 1.91 1.24
CA ALA A 116 -6.59 3.05 2.01
C ALA A 116 -7.35 3.19 3.33
N VAL A 117 -8.69 3.12 3.28
CA VAL A 117 -9.56 3.18 4.45
C VAL A 117 -9.28 2.03 5.42
N ASP A 118 -9.13 0.79 4.92
CA ASP A 118 -8.79 -0.36 5.76
C ASP A 118 -7.46 -0.17 6.49
N ARG A 119 -6.45 0.39 5.82
CA ARG A 119 -5.16 0.68 6.45
C ARG A 119 -5.23 1.81 7.48
N SER A 120 -6.22 2.70 7.40
CA SER A 120 -6.47 3.73 8.44
C SER A 120 -6.89 3.12 9.78
N ALA A 121 -7.33 1.85 9.79
CA ALA A 121 -7.80 1.14 10.97
C ALA A 121 -8.86 1.94 11.76
N GLY A 122 -9.87 2.45 11.04
CA GLY A 122 -10.95 3.28 11.57
C GLY A 122 -10.58 4.75 11.77
N ARG A 123 -9.30 5.11 11.75
CA ARG A 123 -8.86 6.48 12.09
C ARG A 123 -8.81 7.42 10.89
N CYS A 124 -9.64 7.22 9.88
CA CYS A 124 -9.69 8.13 8.74
C CYS A 124 -10.28 9.49 9.18
N GLU A 125 -9.48 10.56 9.12
CA GLU A 125 -9.88 11.94 9.42
C GLU A 125 -10.34 12.69 8.16
N SER A 126 -9.74 12.40 7.00
CA SER A 126 -10.07 13.07 5.73
C SER A 126 -9.83 12.15 4.55
N PHE A 127 -10.69 12.24 3.55
CA PHE A 127 -10.55 11.53 2.28
C PHE A 127 -10.68 12.52 1.12
N ARG A 128 -9.71 12.50 0.20
CA ARG A 128 -9.73 13.25 -1.05
C ARG A 128 -9.48 12.29 -2.21
N GLY A 129 -10.35 12.34 -3.21
CA GLY A 129 -10.33 11.47 -4.38
C GLY A 129 -11.74 11.14 -4.85
N ARG A 130 -11.85 10.29 -5.86
CA ARG A 130 -13.15 9.81 -6.35
C ARG A 130 -13.95 9.09 -5.26
N ALA A 131 -15.25 9.37 -5.19
CA ALA A 131 -16.19 8.75 -4.26
C ALA A 131 -17.56 8.55 -4.92
N ASP A 132 -18.20 7.42 -4.65
CA ASP A 132 -19.59 7.13 -5.02
C ASP A 132 -20.40 6.75 -3.77
N GLY A 133 -21.72 6.60 -3.92
CA GLY A 133 -22.60 6.29 -2.79
C GLY A 133 -22.23 5.00 -2.06
N GLU A 134 -21.80 3.97 -2.79
CA GLU A 134 -21.39 2.69 -2.20
C GLU A 134 -20.11 2.83 -1.36
N PHE A 135 -19.13 3.59 -1.85
CA PHE A 135 -17.91 3.88 -1.12
C PHE A 135 -18.17 4.73 0.12
N LEU A 136 -19.08 5.71 0.05
CA LEU A 136 -19.44 6.54 1.21
C LEU A 136 -20.10 5.72 2.34
N VAL A 137 -20.98 4.77 2.01
CA VAL A 137 -21.54 3.82 2.98
C VAL A 137 -20.44 2.98 3.63
N TYR A 138 -19.54 2.43 2.82
CA TYR A 138 -18.40 1.67 3.34
C TYR A 138 -17.49 2.50 4.26
N LEU A 139 -17.22 3.77 3.89
CA LEU A 139 -16.43 4.67 4.72
C LEU A 139 -17.11 4.92 6.08
N ALA A 140 -18.44 5.11 6.09
CA ALA A 140 -19.22 5.31 7.31
C ALA A 140 -19.17 4.07 8.23
N ASP A 141 -19.34 2.87 7.68
CA ASP A 141 -19.27 1.62 8.44
C ASP A 141 -17.91 1.41 9.14
N ARG A 142 -16.83 1.88 8.51
CA ARG A 142 -15.48 1.81 9.08
C ARG A 142 -15.23 2.81 10.22
N TYR A 143 -16.03 3.87 10.30
CA TYR A 143 -15.91 4.88 11.36
C TYR A 143 -16.69 4.50 12.63
N VAL A 144 -17.77 3.73 12.50
CA VAL A 144 -18.62 3.32 13.63
C VAL A 144 -17.99 2.20 14.49
N LEU A 145 -16.90 1.58 14.01
CA LEU A 145 -16.20 0.47 14.70
C LEU A 145 -15.06 0.92 15.63
N ILE A 146 -15.04 2.19 16.06
CA ILE A 146 -14.02 2.75 16.97
C ILE A 146 -14.58 2.91 18.38
#